data_AF-A0A7E5VRA6-F1
#
_entry.id   AF-A0A7E5VRA6-F1
#
_cell.length_a   1.000
_cell.length_b   1.000
_cell.length_c   1.000
_cell.angle_alpha   90.00
_cell.angle_beta   90.00
_cell.angle_gamma   90.00
#
_symmetry.space_group_name_H-M   'P 1'
#
loop_
_entity.id
_entity.type
_entity.pdbx_description
1 polymer ?
#
loop_
_entity_poly.entity_id
_entity_poly.type
_entity_poly.pdbx_seq_one_letter_code
_entity_poly.pdbx_strand_id
1 'polypeptide(L)'
;MAYCPSSPTRMTSELALGSERGDVTRVLFLQPKLQLLHTNTPDAINYYFWMELSSEPHTSHCSVMVWRRVHERTVRRVAFSRGGEILVTCSHDNSASLRIRRVGGNMDDYVFKVLRVWIFIIFCKDFLWTPT
;
A
#
# COMPACT_ATOMS: atom_id res chain seq x y z
N MET A 1 1.35 -6.92 -2.97
CA MET A 1 0.42 -6.49 -1.92
C MET A 1 1.21 -6.37 -0.62
N ALA A 2 0.87 -5.41 0.24
CA ALA A 2 1.35 -5.30 1.61
C ALA A 2 0.23 -4.84 2.53
N TYR A 3 0.22 -5.32 3.77
CA TYR A 3 -0.72 -4.91 4.80
C TYR A 3 0.03 -4.28 5.98
N CYS A 4 -0.49 -3.16 6.48
CA CYS A 4 -0.03 -2.51 7.69
C CYS A 4 -1.18 -2.53 8.72
N PRO A 5 -1.04 -3.22 9.85
CA PRO A 5 -2.02 -3.16 10.92
C PRO A 5 -2.04 -1.76 11.56
N SER A 6 -3.12 -1.45 12.26
CA SER A 6 -3.17 -0.31 13.17
C SER A 6 -2.15 -0.46 14.30
N SER A 7 -1.70 0.66 14.83
CA SER A 7 -0.76 0.74 15.94
C SER A 7 -1.18 1.86 16.90
N PRO A 8 -0.59 1.98 18.10
CA PRO A 8 -0.93 3.06 19.03
C PRO A 8 -0.73 4.47 18.44
N THR A 9 0.20 4.62 17.50
CA THR A 9 0.48 5.87 16.79
C THR A 9 -0.39 6.05 15.55
N ARG A 10 -1.10 5.00 15.10
CA ARG A 10 -1.83 4.95 13.85
C ARG A 10 -3.13 4.17 14.00
N MET A 11 -4.23 4.91 14.16
CA MET A 11 -5.54 4.36 14.53
C MET A 11 -6.21 3.47 13.46
N THR A 12 -5.68 3.45 12.23
CA THR A 12 -6.28 2.76 11.08
C THR A 12 -5.29 1.78 10.44
N SER A 13 -5.80 0.61 10.07
CA SER A 13 -5.07 -0.38 9.27
C SER A 13 -5.13 0.00 7.80
N GLU A 14 -4.17 -0.48 7.00
CA GLU A 14 -4.12 -0.20 5.58
C GLU A 14 -3.60 -1.37 4.75
N LEU A 15 -4.17 -1.53 3.57
CA LEU A 15 -3.74 -2.46 2.54
C LEU A 15 -3.25 -1.69 1.32
N ALA A 16 -2.07 -2.02 0.81
CA ALA A 16 -1.52 -1.44 -0.42
C ALA A 16 -1.28 -2.51 -1.49
N LEU A 17 -1.62 -2.16 -2.73
CA LEU A 17 -1.67 -3.05 -3.88
C LEU A 17 -1.00 -2.38 -5.07
N GLY A 18 -0.08 -3.08 -5.70
CA GLY A 18 0.53 -2.65 -6.95
C GLY A 18 -0.25 -3.23 -8.14
N SER A 19 -0.34 -2.47 -9.23
CA SER A 19 -0.97 -2.91 -10.48
C SER A 19 0.06 -3.15 -11.60
N GLU A 20 -0.39 -3.84 -12.65
CA GLU A 20 0.41 -4.07 -13.87
C GLU A 20 0.70 -2.78 -14.64
N ARG A 21 -0.15 -1.76 -14.47
CA ARG A 21 -0.02 -0.44 -15.12
C ARG A 21 0.90 0.51 -14.35
N GLY A 22 1.46 0.07 -13.22
CA GLY A 22 2.31 0.92 -12.39
C GLY A 22 1.54 1.81 -11.42
N ASP A 23 0.26 1.52 -11.19
CA ASP A 23 -0.55 2.21 -10.19
C ASP A 23 -0.41 1.52 -8.83
N VAL A 24 -0.66 2.28 -7.76
CA VAL A 24 -0.73 1.75 -6.40
C VAL A 24 -2.08 2.10 -5.79
N THR A 25 -2.89 1.08 -5.53
CA THR A 25 -4.16 1.22 -4.82
C THR A 25 -3.93 1.03 -3.34
N ARG A 26 -4.46 1.95 -2.53
CA ARG A 26 -4.41 1.90 -1.08
C ARG A 26 -5.83 1.84 -0.54
N VAL A 27 -6.05 0.98 0.44
CA VAL A 27 -7.32 0.80 1.14
C VAL A 27 -7.07 1.06 2.61
N LEU A 28 -7.63 2.15 3.13
CA LEU A 28 -7.55 2.54 4.52
C LEU A 28 -8.80 2.04 5.25
N PHE A 29 -8.64 1.25 6.29
CA PHE A 29 -9.75 0.75 7.10
C PHE A 29 -10.03 1.74 8.23
N LEU A 30 -11.16 2.44 8.14
CA LEU A 30 -11.51 3.58 9.01
C LEU A 30 -12.10 3.13 10.34
N GLN A 31 -12.79 1.99 10.36
CA GLN A 31 -13.37 1.43 11.57
C GLN A 31 -12.76 0.06 11.87
N PRO A 32 -12.36 -0.17 13.13
CA PRO A 32 -12.28 -1.52 13.66
C PRO A 32 -13.22 -1.62 14.87
N LYS A 33 -14.25 -2.47 14.78
CA LYS A 33 -14.89 -3.03 15.99
C LYS A 33 -15.27 -4.50 15.83
N LEU A 34 -15.81 -4.90 14.68
CA LEU A 34 -16.25 -6.29 14.47
C LEU A 34 -16.00 -6.82 13.04
N GLN A 35 -15.73 -5.94 12.06
CA GLN A 35 -15.64 -6.33 10.64
C GLN A 35 -14.88 -5.32 9.78
N LEU A 36 -14.26 -5.78 8.69
CA LEU A 36 -13.49 -4.95 7.74
C LEU A 36 -14.37 -4.18 6.75
N LEU A 37 -15.55 -4.69 6.40
CA LEU A 37 -16.48 -4.16 5.42
C LEU A 37 -17.92 -4.39 5.90
N HIS A 38 -18.85 -3.55 5.46
CA HIS A 38 -20.28 -3.71 5.74
C HIS A 38 -20.83 -5.00 5.13
N THR A 39 -21.40 -5.90 5.94
CA THR A 39 -22.09 -7.11 5.46
C THR A 39 -23.57 -7.11 5.77
N ASN A 40 -24.38 -7.47 4.77
CA ASN A 40 -25.79 -7.77 4.98
C ASN A 40 -26.02 -9.20 5.51
N THR A 41 -25.05 -10.10 5.33
CA THR A 41 -25.13 -11.52 5.73
C THR A 41 -23.88 -11.94 6.52
N PRO A 42 -24.00 -12.26 7.83
CA PRO A 42 -22.85 -12.48 8.71
C PRO A 42 -22.09 -13.79 8.43
N ASP A 43 -22.75 -14.81 7.85
CA ASP A 43 -22.16 -16.15 7.64
C ASP A 43 -21.74 -16.42 6.18
N ALA A 44 -21.79 -15.39 5.31
CA ALA A 44 -21.42 -15.52 3.91
C ALA A 44 -20.05 -14.91 3.62
N ILE A 45 -19.28 -15.57 2.76
CA ILE A 45 -18.13 -14.93 2.10
C ILE A 45 -18.69 -13.86 1.15
N ASN A 46 -18.37 -12.61 1.43
CA ASN A 46 -18.79 -11.49 0.60
C ASN A 46 -17.69 -11.16 -0.42
N TYR A 47 -18.08 -11.05 -1.69
CA TYR A 47 -17.21 -10.62 -2.78
C TYR A 47 -17.57 -9.19 -3.16
N TYR A 48 -16.58 -8.30 -3.16
CA TYR A 48 -16.75 -6.91 -3.55
C TYR A 48 -15.82 -6.57 -4.70
N PHE A 49 -16.34 -5.82 -5.67
CA PHE A 49 -15.51 -5.19 -6.67
C PHE A 49 -14.84 -3.93 -6.10
N TRP A 50 -13.62 -3.63 -6.56
CA TRP A 50 -12.87 -2.47 -6.07
C TRP A 50 -13.61 -1.14 -6.24
N MET A 51 -14.43 -1.00 -7.28
CA MET A 51 -15.21 0.21 -7.51
C MET A 51 -16.37 0.35 -6.51
N GLU A 52 -16.90 -0.75 -5.99
CA GLU A 52 -18.01 -0.75 -5.02
C GLU A 52 -17.53 -0.27 -3.64
N LEU A 53 -16.26 -0.53 -3.30
CA LEU A 53 -15.66 -0.06 -2.05
C LEU A 53 -15.56 1.48 -1.97
N SER A 54 -15.61 2.16 -3.11
CA SER A 54 -15.64 3.63 -3.18
C SER A 54 -17.05 4.23 -3.12
N SER A 55 -18.10 3.40 -3.03
CA SER A 55 -19.49 3.83 -2.89
C SER A 55 -20.07 3.54 -1.51
N GLU A 56 -21.13 4.27 -1.14
CA GLU A 56 -21.92 3.96 0.05
C GLU A 56 -22.53 2.55 -0.05
N PRO A 57 -22.60 1.78 1.05
CA PRO A 57 -22.26 2.15 2.42
C PRO A 57 -20.78 1.94 2.80
N HIS A 58 -19.95 1.40 1.91
CA HIS A 58 -18.58 0.94 2.22
C HIS A 58 -17.61 2.08 2.56
N THR A 59 -17.87 3.29 2.07
CA THR A 59 -17.12 4.52 2.39
C THR A 59 -17.02 4.82 3.89
N SER A 60 -17.96 4.30 4.70
CA SER A 60 -17.93 4.41 6.17
C SER A 60 -16.97 3.42 6.85
N HIS A 61 -16.63 2.31 6.18
CA HIS A 61 -15.77 1.24 6.70
C HIS A 61 -14.35 1.33 6.14
N CYS A 62 -14.23 1.70 4.88
CA CYS A 62 -12.95 1.86 4.21
C CYS A 62 -12.93 3.06 3.26
N SER A 63 -11.75 3.64 3.09
CA SER A 63 -11.47 4.62 2.05
C SER A 63 -10.48 4.04 1.06
N VAL A 64 -10.77 4.17 -0.23
CA VAL A 64 -9.91 3.66 -1.31
C VAL A 64 -9.31 4.85 -2.05
N MET A 65 -8.00 4.82 -2.26
CA MET A 65 -7.28 5.83 -3.04
C MET A 65 -6.34 5.16 -4.03
N VAL A 66 -6.19 5.75 -5.21
CA VAL A 66 -5.30 5.22 -6.26
C VAL A 66 -4.23 6.25 -6.59
N TRP A 67 -2.98 5.89 -6.33
CA TRP A 67 -1.82 6.62 -6.85
C TRP A 67 -1.55 6.15 -8.27
N ARG A 68 -1.82 7.03 -9.24
CA ARG A 68 -1.64 6.72 -10.66
C ARG A 68 -0.20 6.95 -11.10
N ARG A 69 0.31 6.10 -12.00
CA ARG A 69 1.64 6.24 -12.61
C ARG A 69 2.76 6.38 -11.57
N VAL A 70 2.68 5.59 -10.49
CA VAL A 70 3.76 5.48 -9.50
C VAL A 70 5.00 4.86 -10.15
N HIS A 71 4.78 3.96 -11.10
CA HIS A 71 5.79 3.35 -11.94
C HIS A 71 5.31 3.40 -13.41
N GLU A 72 6.23 3.32 -14.36
CA GLU A 72 5.87 3.23 -15.80
C GLU A 72 5.51 1.79 -16.21
N ARG A 73 5.86 0.83 -15.36
CA ARG A 73 5.59 -0.60 -15.54
C ARG A 73 4.98 -1.20 -14.27
N THR A 74 4.72 -2.50 -14.34
CA THR A 74 4.17 -3.31 -13.26
C THR A 74 4.90 -3.12 -11.94
N VAL A 75 4.14 -2.77 -10.90
CA VAL A 75 4.61 -2.74 -9.52
C VAL A 75 4.76 -4.18 -9.03
N ARG A 76 5.98 -4.64 -8.82
CA ARG A 76 6.29 -6.04 -8.47
C ARG A 76 6.25 -6.32 -6.98
N ARG A 77 6.67 -5.34 -6.17
CA ARG A 77 6.60 -5.41 -4.71
C ARG A 77 6.11 -4.10 -4.13
N VAL A 78 5.47 -4.25 -2.99
CA VAL A 78 4.98 -3.17 -2.14
C VAL A 78 5.33 -3.60 -0.72
N ALA A 79 5.82 -2.69 0.11
CA ALA A 79 6.15 -2.95 1.51
C ALA A 79 5.93 -1.69 2.35
N PHE A 80 5.43 -1.85 3.57
CA PHE A 80 5.38 -0.77 4.55
C PHE A 80 6.62 -0.79 5.43
N SER A 81 7.04 0.38 5.93
CA SER A 81 7.98 0.44 7.05
C SER A 81 7.32 -0.07 8.33
N ARG A 82 8.13 -0.41 9.34
CA ARG A 82 7.63 -0.97 10.62
C ARG A 82 6.62 -0.06 11.33
N GLY A 83 6.74 1.25 11.15
CA GLY A 83 5.79 2.24 11.68
C GLY A 83 4.60 2.55 10.76
N GLY A 84 4.56 1.99 9.55
CA GLY A 84 3.48 2.26 8.58
C GLY A 84 3.52 3.64 7.92
N GLU A 85 4.42 4.52 8.33
CA GLU A 85 4.53 5.89 7.80
C GLU A 85 5.07 5.95 6.37
N ILE A 86 5.79 4.91 5.94
CA ILE A 86 6.48 4.87 4.65
C ILE A 86 5.99 3.65 3.87
N LEU A 87 5.62 3.89 2.62
CA LEU A 87 5.36 2.86 1.63
C LEU A 87 6.50 2.82 0.62
N VAL A 88 7.05 1.63 0.42
CA VAL A 88 8.07 1.35 -0.59
C VAL A 88 7.45 0.52 -1.70
N THR A 89 7.63 0.95 -2.94
CA THR A 89 7.19 0.23 -4.12
C THR A 89 8.36 0.00 -5.07
N CYS A 90 8.37 -1.15 -5.73
CA CYS A 90 9.41 -1.48 -6.70
C CYS A 90 8.84 -1.90 -8.05
N SER A 91 9.55 -1.53 -9.10
CA SER A 91 9.27 -1.85 -10.49
C SER A 91 10.56 -2.23 -11.22
N HIS A 92 10.40 -2.90 -12.36
CA HIS A 92 11.48 -3.15 -13.32
C HIS A 92 11.43 -2.15 -14.49
N ASP A 93 10.89 -0.96 -14.27
CA ASP A 93 10.98 0.11 -15.26
C ASP A 93 12.36 0.77 -15.27
N ASN A 94 12.61 1.50 -16.36
CA ASN A 94 13.86 2.24 -16.55
C ASN A 94 13.79 3.63 -15.88
N SER A 95 12.62 4.04 -15.36
CA SER A 95 12.34 5.39 -14.90
C SER A 95 12.38 5.53 -13.38
N ALA A 96 11.91 4.54 -12.63
CA ALA A 96 11.82 4.56 -11.18
C ALA A 96 11.83 3.12 -10.65
N SER A 97 13.01 2.56 -10.43
CA SER A 97 13.14 1.19 -9.90
C SER A 97 12.53 1.05 -8.51
N LEU A 98 12.73 2.06 -7.66
CA LEU A 98 12.20 2.12 -6.29
C LEU A 98 11.60 3.49 -6.02
N ARG A 99 10.43 3.50 -5.39
CA ARG A 99 9.79 4.71 -4.90
C ARG A 99 9.44 4.54 -3.43
N ILE A 100 9.89 5.49 -2.62
CA ILE A 100 9.63 5.56 -1.18
C ILE A 100 8.77 6.79 -0.95
N ARG A 101 7.53 6.57 -0.52
CA ARG A 101 6.53 7.62 -0.32
C ARG A 101 6.03 7.60 1.11
N ARG A 102 5.90 8.77 1.72
CA ARG A 102 5.24 8.91 3.02
C ARG A 102 3.73 8.79 2.84
N VAL A 103 3.10 7.94 3.63
CA VAL A 103 1.65 7.63 3.58
C VAL A 103 0.78 8.87 3.74
N GLY A 104 1.23 9.84 4.55
CA GLY A 104 0.54 11.11 4.81
C GLY A 104 0.84 12.25 3.83
N GLY A 105 1.68 12.06 2.81
CA GLY A 105 1.92 13.07 1.76
C GLY A 105 2.69 14.33 2.18
N ASN A 106 3.11 14.44 3.45
CA ASN A 106 3.84 15.61 3.97
C ASN A 106 5.29 15.77 3.46
N MET A 107 5.78 14.86 2.62
CA MET A 107 7.14 14.89 2.08
C MET A 107 7.15 14.41 0.64
N ASP A 108 8.07 14.97 -0.15
CA ASP A 108 8.32 14.54 -1.52
C ASP A 108 8.78 13.09 -1.58
N ASP A 109 8.45 12.42 -2.68
CA ASP A 109 8.83 11.04 -2.92
C ASP A 109 10.33 10.89 -3.16
N TYR A 110 10.95 9.93 -2.49
CA TYR A 110 12.29 9.51 -2.88
C TYR A 110 12.18 8.50 -4.03
N VAL A 111 12.83 8.82 -5.15
CA VAL A 111 12.83 7.99 -6.35
C VAL A 111 14.26 7.54 -6.64
N PHE A 112 14.47 6.23 -6.70
CA PHE A 112 15.77 5.65 -7.01
C PHE A 112 15.71 4.90 -8.34
N LYS A 113 16.72 5.12 -9.16
CA LYS A 113 16.96 4.36 -10.39
C LYS A 113 18.11 3.39 -10.13
N VAL A 114 17.83 2.10 -10.21
CA VAL A 114 18.84 1.06 -10.02
C VAL A 114 19.12 0.42 -11.39
N LEU A 115 20.28 0.71 -11.94
CA LEU A 115 20.72 0.16 -13.22
C LEU A 115 21.13 -1.30 -13.00
N ARG A 116 20.31 -2.21 -13.53
CA ARG A 116 20.52 -3.65 -13.76
C ARG A 116 21.30 -4.43 -12.69
N VAL A 117 20.67 -5.56 -12.34
CA VAL A 117 21.12 -6.62 -11.43
C VAL A 117 20.89 -6.25 -9.95
N TRP A 118 19.97 -6.96 -9.31
CA TRP A 118 19.78 -7.02 -7.85
C TRP A 118 18.88 -5.99 -7.13
N ILE A 119 17.78 -5.53 -7.73
CA ILE A 119 16.65 -5.00 -6.91
C ILE A 119 16.17 -6.03 -5.88
N PHE A 120 16.36 -7.33 -6.15
CA PHE A 120 16.03 -8.42 -5.21
C PHE A 120 16.94 -8.52 -3.98
N ILE A 121 18.22 -8.11 -4.03
CA ILE A 121 19.14 -8.27 -2.88
C ILE A 121 18.96 -7.16 -1.85
N ILE A 122 18.77 -5.91 -2.29
CA ILE A 122 18.72 -4.77 -1.36
C ILE A 122 17.54 -4.90 -0.38
N PHE A 123 16.46 -5.60 -0.76
CA PHE A 123 15.29 -5.77 0.09
C PHE A 123 15.36 -6.94 1.08
N CYS A 124 16.29 -7.90 0.91
CA CYS A 124 16.32 -9.10 1.76
C CYS A 124 17.32 -9.00 2.92
N LYS A 125 18.30 -8.08 2.88
CA LYS A 125 19.33 -7.96 3.93
C LYS A 125 19.48 -6.59 4.60
N ASP A 126 19.19 -5.48 3.92
CA ASP A 126 19.72 -4.18 4.37
C ASP A 126 18.70 -3.19 4.96
N PHE A 127 17.40 -3.50 4.94
CA PHE A 127 16.40 -2.72 5.71
C PHE A 127 16.13 -3.31 7.09
N LEU A 128 17.22 -3.70 7.79
CA LEU A 128 17.25 -3.61 9.25
C LEU A 128 17.18 -2.11 9.57
N TRP A 129 15.98 -1.61 9.84
CA TRP A 129 15.81 -0.31 10.49
C TRP A 129 16.57 -0.37 11.81
N THR A 130 17.80 0.15 11.83
CA THR A 130 18.54 0.31 13.08
C THR A 130 17.75 1.29 13.94
N PRO A 131 17.36 0.91 15.17
CA PRO A 131 16.75 1.84 16.09
C PRO A 131 17.83 2.84 16.54
N THR A 132 17.60 4.11 16.25
CA THR A 132 18.15 5.21 17.05
C THR A 132 17.00 5.87 17.77
#